data_AF-A0A2U9TBI8-F1
#
_entry.id   AF-A0A2U9TBI8-F1
#
_cell.length_a   1.000
_cell.length_b   1.000
_cell.length_c   1.000
_cell.angle_alpha   90.00
_cell.angle_beta   90.00
_cell.angle_gamma   90.00
#
_symmetry.space_group_name_H-M   'P 1'
#
loop_
_entity.id
_entity.type
_entity.pdbx_description
1 polymer ?
#
loop_
_entity_poly.entity_id
_entity_poly.type
_entity_poly.pdbx_seq_one_letter_code
_entity_poly.pdbx_strand_id
1 'polypeptide(L)'
;MSDIILRDIDSVLMERIKRVADAHGWDLQAALMQLLEQGLYVCEGELSRSFNDADARALQEAIAAMEDVPNDPGFARIGQIEPPPQAEPDPPDPSISLPRGLFDEDAPGRGD
;
A
#
# COMPACT_ATOMS: atom_id res chain seq x y z
N MET A 1 2.92 19.35 -34.34
CA MET A 1 2.18 18.79 -33.20
C MET A 1 0.85 18.34 -33.75
N SER A 2 0.53 17.07 -33.65
CA SER A 2 -0.69 16.49 -34.23
C SER A 2 -1.88 16.90 -33.36
N ASP A 3 -2.93 17.45 -33.96
CA ASP A 3 -4.19 17.65 -33.23
C ASP A 3 -4.92 16.31 -33.09
N ILE A 4 -5.14 15.90 -31.84
CA ILE A 4 -5.94 14.72 -31.51
C ILE A 4 -7.30 15.20 -31.04
N ILE A 5 -8.36 14.82 -31.77
CA ILE A 5 -9.74 15.08 -31.36
C ILE A 5 -10.32 13.79 -30.80
N LEU A 6 -10.61 13.79 -29.51
CA LEU A 6 -11.30 12.69 -28.86
C LEU A 6 -12.81 12.81 -29.09
N ARG A 7 -13.37 11.91 -29.90
CA ARG A 7 -14.81 11.84 -30.18
C ARG A 7 -15.45 10.70 -29.40
N ASP A 8 -16.72 10.88 -29.06
CA ASP A 8 -17.58 9.84 -28.49
C ASP A 8 -17.06 9.20 -27.19
N ILE A 9 -16.37 10.00 -26.37
CA ILE A 9 -15.93 9.56 -25.04
C ILE A 9 -17.14 9.33 -24.13
N ASP A 10 -17.16 8.15 -23.51
CA ASP A 10 -18.16 7.78 -22.51
C ASP A 10 -18.18 8.77 -21.32
N SER A 11 -19.37 9.08 -20.83
CA SER A 11 -19.56 10.09 -19.77
C SER A 11 -18.89 9.69 -18.46
N VAL A 12 -18.85 8.40 -18.13
CA VAL A 12 -18.18 7.90 -16.92
C VAL A 12 -16.67 8.09 -17.04
N LEU A 13 -16.11 7.84 -18.22
CA LEU A 13 -14.68 8.06 -18.47
C LEU A 13 -14.32 9.55 -18.39
N MET A 14 -15.14 10.42 -18.98
CA MET A 14 -14.96 11.87 -18.90
C MET A 14 -14.96 12.36 -17.44
N GLU A 15 -15.91 11.93 -16.62
CA GLU A 15 -15.97 12.29 -15.19
C GLU A 15 -14.78 11.76 -14.39
N ARG A 16 -14.22 10.60 -14.76
CA ARG A 16 -12.98 10.09 -14.16
C ARG A 16 -11.79 10.97 -14.52
N ILE A 17 -11.66 11.37 -15.78
CA ILE A 17 -10.57 12.25 -16.23
C ILE A 17 -10.65 13.60 -15.52
N LYS A 18 -11.85 14.20 -15.42
CA LYS A 18 -12.06 15.45 -14.68
C LYS A 18 -11.62 15.34 -13.23
N ARG A 19 -12.01 14.28 -12.52
CA ARG A 19 -11.59 14.07 -11.13
C ARG A 19 -10.07 13.98 -10.98
N VAL A 20 -9.38 13.36 -11.93
CA VAL A 20 -7.91 13.34 -11.94
C VAL A 20 -7.35 14.74 -12.19
N ALA A 21 -7.88 15.45 -13.17
CA ALA A 21 -7.47 16.82 -13.48
C ALA A 21 -7.62 17.73 -12.24
N ASP A 22 -8.78 17.69 -11.58
CA ASP A 22 -9.06 18.48 -10.37
C ASP A 22 -8.12 18.12 -9.21
N ALA A 23 -7.88 16.83 -8.98
CA ALA A 23 -7.01 16.36 -7.90
C ALA A 23 -5.55 16.83 -8.06
N HIS A 24 -5.10 17.03 -9.31
CA HIS A 24 -3.75 17.46 -9.64
C HIS A 24 -3.65 18.94 -10.04
N GLY A 25 -4.77 19.67 -10.07
CA GLY A 25 -4.82 21.07 -10.51
C GLY A 25 -4.45 21.25 -11.99
N TRP A 26 -4.73 20.25 -12.82
CA TRP A 26 -4.46 20.27 -14.25
C TRP A 26 -5.68 20.74 -15.04
N ASP A 27 -5.44 21.38 -16.19
CA ASP A 27 -6.48 21.49 -17.19
C ASP A 27 -6.75 20.14 -17.87
N LEU A 28 -7.88 20.05 -18.58
CA LEU A 28 -8.32 18.79 -19.17
C LEU A 28 -7.35 18.28 -20.25
N GLN A 29 -6.70 19.16 -21.01
CA GLN A 29 -5.75 18.80 -22.05
C GLN A 29 -4.47 18.23 -21.44
N ALA A 30 -3.93 18.89 -20.42
CA ALA A 30 -2.76 18.45 -19.67
C ALA A 30 -3.03 17.10 -18.98
N ALA A 31 -4.20 16.95 -18.35
CA ALA A 31 -4.60 15.69 -17.73
C ALA A 31 -4.70 14.56 -18.76
N LEU A 32 -5.33 14.82 -19.92
CA LEU A 32 -5.40 13.84 -21.01
C LEU A 32 -4.01 13.44 -21.49
N MET A 33 -3.09 14.39 -21.65
CA MET A 33 -1.73 14.06 -22.08
C MET A 33 -0.98 13.21 -21.07
N GLN A 34 -1.04 13.57 -19.78
CA GLN A 34 -0.41 12.79 -18.72
C GLN A 34 -1.00 11.39 -18.61
N LEU A 35 -2.31 11.25 -18.73
CA LEU A 35 -2.99 9.95 -18.68
C LEU A 35 -2.64 9.07 -19.89
N LEU A 36 -2.51 9.66 -21.08
CA LEU A 36 -2.08 8.93 -22.27
C LEU A 36 -0.63 8.47 -22.17
N GLU A 37 0.26 9.32 -21.67
CA GLU A 37 1.68 9.00 -21.46
C GLU A 37 1.85 7.87 -20.43
N GLN A 38 1.19 7.98 -19.27
CA GLN A 38 1.22 6.94 -18.25
C GLN A 38 0.55 5.65 -18.72
N GLY A 39 -0.57 5.75 -19.43
CA GLY A 39 -1.25 4.59 -20.00
C GLY A 39 -0.38 3.86 -21.02
N LEU A 40 0.32 4.60 -21.89
CA LEU A 40 1.26 4.05 -22.84
C LEU A 40 2.42 3.35 -22.12
N TYR A 41 2.99 4.00 -21.09
CA TYR A 41 4.05 3.41 -20.28
C TYR A 41 3.61 2.09 -19.64
N VAL A 42 2.38 1.99 -19.13
CA VAL A 42 1.84 0.72 -18.59
C VAL A 42 1.70 -0.33 -19.68
N CYS A 43 1.14 0.03 -20.84
CA CYS A 43 0.99 -0.91 -21.96
C CYS A 43 2.34 -1.42 -22.49
N GLU A 44 3.34 -0.56 -22.59
CA GLU A 44 4.71 -0.91 -22.99
C GLU A 44 5.48 -1.64 -21.87
N GLY A 45 5.20 -1.31 -20.61
CA GLY A 45 5.70 -2.01 -19.43
C GLY A 45 5.22 -3.47 -19.39
N GLU A 46 3.96 -3.73 -19.73
CA GLU A 46 3.45 -5.10 -19.85
C GLU A 46 4.07 -5.84 -21.04
N LEU A 47 4.44 -5.13 -22.13
CA LEU A 47 5.19 -5.73 -23.25
C LEU A 47 6.65 -6.05 -22.88
N SER A 48 7.26 -5.26 -21.99
CA SER A 48 8.63 -5.45 -21.50
C SER A 48 8.73 -6.29 -20.23
N ARG A 49 7.60 -6.72 -19.65
CA ARG A 49 7.56 -7.63 -18.49
C ARG A 49 8.08 -9.04 -18.78
N SER A 50 8.28 -9.39 -20.05
CA SER A 50 9.13 -10.53 -20.38
C SER A 50 10.58 -10.12 -20.18
N PHE A 51 11.31 -10.83 -19.31
CA PHE A 51 12.77 -10.75 -19.33
C PHE A 51 13.26 -10.93 -20.76
N ASN A 52 14.02 -9.96 -21.26
CA ASN A 52 14.76 -10.21 -22.49
C ASN A 52 15.85 -11.26 -22.20
N ASP A 53 16.46 -11.82 -23.24
CA ASP A 53 17.43 -12.91 -23.07
C ASP A 53 18.62 -12.52 -22.17
N ALA A 54 19.01 -11.25 -22.15
CA ALA A 54 20.10 -10.77 -21.31
C ALA A 54 19.69 -10.73 -19.83
N ASP A 55 18.50 -10.22 -19.52
CA ASP A 55 17.99 -10.17 -18.16
C ASP A 55 17.71 -11.57 -17.61
N ALA A 56 17.16 -12.46 -18.44
CA ALA A 56 16.91 -13.85 -18.09
C ALA A 56 18.21 -14.57 -17.76
N ARG A 57 19.26 -14.35 -18.55
CA ARG A 57 20.59 -14.92 -18.33
C ARG A 57 21.24 -14.36 -17.07
N ALA A 58 21.19 -13.04 -16.87
CA ALA A 58 21.73 -12.41 -15.67
C ALA A 58 21.04 -12.93 -14.39
N LEU A 59 19.72 -13.12 -14.44
CA LEU A 59 18.97 -13.70 -13.33
C LEU A 59 19.33 -15.17 -13.08
N GLN A 60 19.47 -15.97 -14.13
CA GLN A 60 19.93 -17.37 -14.01
C GLN A 60 21.32 -17.47 -13.40
N GLU A 61 22.26 -16.62 -13.82
CA GLU A 61 23.61 -16.57 -13.27
C GLU A 61 23.60 -16.17 -11.78
N ALA A 62 22.76 -15.20 -11.40
CA ALA A 62 22.60 -14.79 -10.01
C ALA A 62 21.99 -15.90 -9.13
N ILE A 63 20.97 -16.61 -9.62
CA ILE A 63 20.36 -17.75 -8.90
C ILE A 63 21.40 -18.86 -8.71
N ALA A 64 22.11 -19.25 -9.76
CA ALA A 64 23.16 -20.27 -9.69
C ALA A 64 24.24 -19.90 -8.66
N ALA A 65 24.66 -18.63 -8.63
CA ALA A 65 25.62 -18.15 -7.63
C ALA A 65 25.07 -18.21 -6.19
N MET A 66 23.77 -18.01 -6.00
CA MET A 66 23.12 -18.13 -4.68
C MET A 66 22.93 -19.59 -4.23
N GLU A 67 22.76 -20.54 -5.15
CA GLU A 67 22.63 -21.97 -4.82
C GLU A 67 23.93 -22.56 -4.26
N ASP A 68 25.08 -22.03 -4.67
CA ASP A 68 26.39 -22.43 -4.16
C ASP A 68 26.70 -21.87 -2.75
N VAL A 69 25.84 -20.99 -2.22
CA VAL A 69 26.04 -20.44 -0.87
C VAL A 69 25.77 -21.54 0.17
N PRO A 70 26.76 -21.88 1.02
CA PRO A 70 26.57 -22.89 2.05
C PRO A 70 25.44 -22.51 3.01
N ASN A 71 24.56 -23.47 3.30
CA ASN A 71 23.47 -23.28 4.24
C ASN A 71 24.01 -23.37 5.68
N ASP A 72 24.67 -22.29 6.13
CA ASP A 72 25.26 -22.18 7.45
C ASP A 72 24.28 -21.47 8.42
N PRO A 73 23.82 -22.17 9.48
CA PRO A 73 22.93 -21.61 10.50
C PRO A 73 23.46 -20.33 11.18
N GLY A 74 24.78 -20.09 11.14
CA GLY A 74 25.43 -18.90 11.68
C GLY A 74 25.05 -17.62 10.95
N PHE A 75 24.88 -17.64 9.63
CA PHE A 75 24.49 -16.44 8.86
C PHE A 75 23.08 -15.96 9.22
N ALA A 76 22.14 -16.90 9.46
CA ALA A 76 20.77 -16.57 9.87
C ALA A 76 20.69 -15.94 11.29
N ARG A 77 21.77 -16.00 12.08
CA ARG A 77 21.84 -15.46 13.44
C ARG A 77 22.51 -14.09 13.54
N ILE A 78 23.08 -13.57 12.45
CA ILE A 78 23.70 -12.24 12.43
C ILE A 78 22.60 -11.18 12.59
N GLY A 79 22.65 -10.42 13.69
CA GLY A 79 21.70 -9.35 14.00
C GLY A 79 20.55 -9.75 14.94
N GLN A 80 20.47 -10.99 15.39
CA GLN A 80 19.54 -11.38 16.45
C GLN A 80 20.09 -10.89 17.80
N ILE A 81 19.45 -9.88 18.37
CA ILE A 81 19.71 -9.42 19.75
C ILE A 81 18.89 -10.35 20.65
N GLU A 82 19.55 -11.03 21.58
CA GLU A 82 18.86 -11.83 22.60
C GLU A 82 17.86 -10.91 23.34
N PRO A 83 16.56 -11.26 23.40
CA PRO A 83 15.59 -10.40 24.05
C PRO A 83 16.03 -10.14 25.49
N PRO A 84 15.98 -8.89 25.98
CA PRO A 84 16.28 -8.62 27.37
C PRO A 84 15.38 -9.50 28.26
N PRO A 85 15.89 -10.00 29.40
CA PRO A 85 15.09 -10.83 30.29
C PRO A 85 13.79 -10.09 30.62
N GLN A 86 12.66 -10.78 30.41
CA GLN A 86 11.33 -10.21 30.63
C GLN A 86 11.28 -9.61 32.03
N ALA A 87 11.13 -8.29 32.14
CA ALA A 87 10.83 -7.66 33.41
C ALA A 87 9.50 -8.24 33.90
N GLU A 88 9.50 -8.78 35.11
CA GLU A 88 8.28 -9.27 35.76
C GLU A 88 7.22 -8.15 35.72
N PRO A 89 5.96 -8.47 35.36
CA PRO A 89 4.92 -7.46 35.31
C PRO A 89 4.72 -6.85 36.70
N ASP A 90 4.80 -5.52 36.78
CA ASP A 90 4.50 -4.80 38.02
C ASP A 90 3.09 -5.18 38.51
N PRO A 91 2.91 -5.42 39.82
CA PRO A 91 1.61 -5.76 40.36
C PRO A 91 0.59 -4.64 40.07
N PRO A 92 -0.68 -4.98 39.81
CA PRO A 92 -1.69 -4.01 39.45
C PRO A 92 -1.89 -2.98 40.57
N ASP A 93 -1.87 -1.69 40.20
CA ASP A 93 -2.08 -0.57 41.10
C ASP A 93 -3.47 -0.67 41.76
N PRO A 94 -3.55 -0.81 43.10
CA PRO A 94 -4.82 -0.98 43.82
C PRO A 94 -5.74 0.24 43.74
N SER A 95 -5.27 1.35 43.18
CA SER A 95 -6.00 2.62 43.11
C SER A 95 -7.09 2.66 42.04
N ILE A 96 -7.15 1.70 41.10
CA ILE A 96 -8.19 1.62 40.05
C ILE A 96 -9.40 0.78 40.52
N SER A 97 -9.84 0.99 41.75
CA SER A 97 -11.14 0.48 42.21
C SER A 97 -12.22 1.54 41.92
N LEU A 98 -12.87 1.44 40.75
CA LEU A 98 -14.08 2.20 40.46
C LEU A 98 -15.19 1.78 41.44
N PRO A 99 -15.86 2.72 42.14
CA PRO A 99 -16.97 2.36 43.02
C PRO A 99 -18.14 1.82 42.18
N ARG A 100 -18.46 0.55 42.42
CA ARG A 100 -19.56 -0.18 41.81
C ARG A 100 -20.88 0.34 42.40
N GLY A 101 -21.48 1.36 41.79
CA GLY A 101 -22.81 1.83 42.24
C GLY A 101 -23.38 3.13 41.67
N LEU A 102 -23.01 3.58 40.46
CA LEU A 102 -23.53 4.87 39.92
C LEU A 102 -24.64 4.74 38.85
N PHE A 103 -25.16 3.54 38.60
CA PHE A 103 -26.30 3.36 37.69
C PHE A 103 -27.41 2.62 38.42
N ASP A 104 -28.11 3.34 39.30
CA ASP A 104 -29.46 2.98 39.71
C ASP A 104 -30.41 3.73 38.76
N GLU A 105 -30.97 2.97 37.82
CA GLU A 105 -31.81 3.44 36.73
C GLU A 105 -33.26 3.39 37.22
N ASP A 106 -33.74 4.46 37.83
CA ASP A 106 -35.12 4.57 38.28
C ASP A 106 -35.80 5.79 37.64
N ALA A 107 -36.58 5.53 36.60
CA ALA A 107 -37.50 6.50 36.02
C ALA A 107 -38.82 5.80 35.68
N PRO A 108 -39.92 6.19 36.35
CA PRO A 108 -41.24 6.06 35.75
C PRO A 108 -41.98 7.40 35.73
N GLY A 109 -42.62 7.69 34.59
CA GLY A 109 -43.74 8.64 34.55
C GLY A 109 -43.77 9.58 33.35
N ARG A 110 -44.16 9.05 32.17
CA ARG A 110 -44.94 9.85 31.20
C ARG A 110 -46.40 9.83 31.66
N GLY A 111 -46.97 11.00 31.90
CA GLY A 111 -48.39 11.22 32.11
C GLY A 111 -48.78 12.61 31.64
N ASP A 112 -49.67 12.63 30.63
CA ASP A 112 -50.51 13.67 30.05
C ASP A 112 -49.90 14.98 29.48
#